data_AF-A0A3D2JYA1-F1
#
_entry.id   AF-A0A3D2JYA1-F1
#
_cell.length_a   1.000
_cell.length_b   1.000
_cell.length_c   1.000
_cell.angle_alpha   90.00
_cell.angle_beta   90.00
_cell.angle_gamma   90.00
#
_symmetry.space_group_name_H-M   'P 1'
#
loop_
_entity.id
_entity.type
_entity.pdbx_description
1 polymer ?
#
loop_
_entity_poly.entity_id
_entity_poly.type
_entity_poly.pdbx_seq_one_letter_code
_entity_poly.pdbx_strand_id
1 'polypeptide(L)'
;MLSIYGWIWLIPIVERLIPLKGQRLIRPGMVNDLIHTYHRFHLWTMLNAVLASWLITYAQTHEGQGPYLRGALIDAHWSLNFIAILFFGHVTFYASHYACHKVPMLWQFHRVHHSSVYLDSFSTSRFHVIDKTLFA
;
A
#
# COMPACT_ATOMS: atom_id res chain seq x y z
N MET A 1 -9.33 -2.82 14.16
CA MET A 1 -10.06 -1.53 14.17
C MET A 1 -9.15 -0.34 14.48
N LEU A 2 -8.21 -0.39 15.45
CA LEU A 2 -7.17 0.64 15.60
C LEU A 2 -6.11 0.64 14.47
N SER A 3 -5.90 -0.50 13.81
CA SER A 3 -4.84 -0.75 12.82
C SER A 3 -5.09 -0.19 11.42
N ILE A 4 -5.95 0.80 11.24
CA ILE A 4 -6.11 1.43 9.92
C ILE A 4 -6.03 2.96 9.97
N TYR A 5 -6.22 3.55 11.16
CA TYR A 5 -6.14 4.99 11.40
C TYR A 5 -5.37 5.38 12.67
N GLY A 6 -4.99 4.43 13.55
CA GLY A 6 -4.31 4.75 14.81
C GLY A 6 -2.96 5.43 14.60
N TRP A 7 -2.21 5.00 13.59
CA TRP A 7 -0.94 5.61 13.17
C TRP A 7 -1.10 6.98 12.51
N ILE A 8 -2.24 7.26 11.88
CA ILE A 8 -2.49 8.54 11.20
C ILE A 8 -2.54 9.71 12.18
N TRP A 9 -2.87 9.46 13.45
CA TRP A 9 -2.78 10.48 14.50
C TRP A 9 -1.54 10.30 15.39
N LEU A 10 -1.13 9.05 15.65
CA LEU A 10 0.05 8.78 16.47
C LEU A 10 1.32 9.37 15.86
N ILE A 11 1.56 9.18 14.55
CA ILE A 11 2.80 9.66 13.92
C ILE A 11 2.85 11.19 13.91
N PRO A 12 1.81 11.94 13.49
CA PRO A 12 1.84 13.40 13.64
C PRO A 12 2.04 13.86 15.08
N ILE A 13 1.45 13.18 16.08
CA ILE A 13 1.65 13.54 17.49
C ILE A 13 3.12 13.33 17.88
N VAL A 14 3.71 12.19 17.53
CA VAL A 14 5.13 11.92 17.79
C VAL A 14 6.04 12.93 17.07
N GLU A 15 5.75 13.25 15.81
CA GLU A 15 6.46 14.28 15.05
C GLU A 15 6.37 15.67 15.70
N ARG A 16 5.34 15.92 16.52
CA ARG A 16 5.19 17.18 17.29
C ARG A 16 5.92 17.16 18.61
N LEU A 17 5.90 16.02 19.30
CA LEU A 17 6.57 15.87 20.61
C LEU A 17 8.09 15.76 20.46
N ILE A 18 8.55 15.07 19.41
CA ILE A 18 9.98 14.79 19.16
C ILE A 18 10.30 15.04 17.67
N PRO A 19 10.30 16.30 17.21
CA PRO A 19 10.54 16.61 15.80
C PRO A 19 12.01 16.38 15.44
N LEU A 20 12.27 15.60 14.38
CA LEU A 20 13.60 15.57 13.74
C LEU A 20 13.91 16.89 13.02
N LYS A 21 12.88 17.53 12.45
CA LYS A 21 12.96 18.84 11.80
C LYS A 21 11.74 19.68 12.21
N GLY A 22 11.99 20.87 12.74
CA GLY A 22 10.92 21.82 13.09
C GLY A 22 10.16 22.25 11.84
N GLN A 23 8.87 21.90 11.76
CA GLN A 23 7.97 22.25 10.65
C GLN A 23 6.64 22.78 11.19
N ARG A 24 5.96 23.64 10.43
CA ARG A 24 4.62 24.14 10.80
C ARG A 24 3.60 22.99 10.79
N LEU A 25 2.55 23.10 11.62
CA LEU A 25 1.43 22.14 11.60
C LEU A 25 0.61 22.26 10.33
N ILE A 26 0.23 23.50 10.01
CA ILE A 26 -0.45 23.81 8.77
C ILE A 26 0.59 24.32 7.78
N ARG A 27 0.66 23.65 6.63
CA ARG A 27 1.63 23.95 5.57
C ARG A 27 0.99 23.86 4.19
N PRO A 28 1.58 24.51 3.16
CA PRO A 28 1.10 24.40 1.79
C PRO A 28 1.02 22.93 1.35
N GLY A 29 -0.05 22.58 0.65
CA GLY A 29 -0.30 21.23 0.14
C GLY A 29 -0.88 20.24 1.17
N MET A 30 -1.03 20.61 2.45
CA MET A 30 -1.55 19.71 3.49
C MET A 30 -2.96 19.21 3.18
N VAL A 31 -3.85 20.04 2.63
CA VAL A 31 -5.19 19.60 2.22
C VAL A 31 -5.10 18.51 1.15
N ASN A 32 -4.20 18.65 0.18
CA ASN A 32 -3.98 17.62 -0.84
C ASN A 32 -3.46 16.31 -0.19
N ASP A 33 -2.52 16.42 0.75
CA ASP A 33 -2.00 15.26 1.48
C ASP A 33 -3.08 14.54 2.30
N LEU A 34 -3.93 15.30 2.96
CA LEU A 34 -5.08 14.78 3.69
C LEU A 34 -6.06 14.12 2.70
N ILE A 35 -6.40 14.76 1.59
CA ILE A 35 -7.26 14.12 0.57
C ILE A 35 -6.61 12.80 0.13
N HIS A 36 -5.33 12.75 -0.23
CA HIS A 36 -4.72 11.48 -0.62
C HIS A 36 -4.66 10.42 0.50
N THR A 37 -4.50 10.84 1.75
CA THR A 37 -4.51 9.98 2.96
C THR A 37 -5.90 9.41 3.26
N TYR A 38 -6.94 10.23 3.15
CA TYR A 38 -8.30 9.92 3.61
C TYR A 38 -9.27 9.55 2.46
N HIS A 39 -9.02 10.02 1.25
CA HIS A 39 -9.72 9.62 0.02
C HIS A 39 -9.23 8.24 -0.44
N ARG A 40 -9.44 7.24 0.41
CA ARG A 40 -9.52 5.83 -0.03
C ARG A 40 -10.83 5.67 -0.79
N PHE A 41 -10.89 6.21 -2.00
CA PHE A 41 -12.06 5.95 -2.84
C PHE A 41 -11.96 4.52 -3.33
N HIS A 42 -12.74 3.66 -2.67
CA HIS A 42 -13.50 2.51 -3.14
C HIS A 42 -12.85 1.56 -4.16
N LEU A 43 -12.17 2.04 -5.19
CA LEU A 43 -11.50 1.27 -6.21
C LEU A 43 -10.47 0.29 -5.65
N TRP A 44 -9.60 0.65 -4.70
CA TRP A 44 -8.65 -0.31 -4.12
C TRP A 44 -9.38 -1.44 -3.38
N THR A 45 -10.39 -1.09 -2.57
CA THR A 45 -11.20 -2.08 -1.85
C THR A 45 -12.01 -2.94 -2.82
N MET A 46 -12.55 -2.36 -3.89
CA MET A 46 -13.31 -3.06 -4.93
C MET A 46 -12.42 -3.96 -5.76
N LEU A 47 -11.23 -3.51 -6.17
CA LEU A 47 -10.26 -4.34 -6.92
C LEU A 47 -9.77 -5.52 -6.07
N ASN A 48 -9.46 -5.29 -4.79
CA ASN A 48 -9.11 -6.38 -3.87
C ASN A 48 -10.29 -7.31 -3.60
N ALA A 49 -11.51 -6.78 -3.44
CA ALA A 49 -12.70 -7.60 -3.27
C ALA A 49 -12.98 -8.44 -4.53
N VAL A 50 -12.81 -7.87 -5.73
CA VAL A 50 -12.96 -8.57 -7.01
C VAL A 50 -11.90 -9.65 -7.16
N LEU A 51 -10.62 -9.33 -6.88
CA LEU A 51 -9.53 -10.30 -6.92
C LEU A 51 -9.75 -11.43 -5.91
N ALA A 52 -10.10 -11.11 -4.67
CA ALA A 52 -10.40 -12.10 -3.63
C ALA A 52 -11.60 -12.98 -4.02
N SER A 53 -12.68 -12.37 -4.53
CA SER A 53 -13.85 -13.10 -5.00
C SER A 53 -13.49 -14.03 -6.15
N TRP A 54 -12.71 -13.55 -7.13
CA TRP A 54 -12.24 -14.37 -8.24
C TRP A 54 -11.36 -15.53 -7.78
N LEU A 55 -10.42 -15.29 -6.85
CA LEU A 55 -9.56 -16.34 -6.27
C LEU A 55 -10.38 -17.39 -5.52
N ILE A 56 -11.40 -16.97 -4.76
CA ILE A 56 -12.31 -17.89 -4.05
C ILE A 56 -13.11 -18.73 -5.03
N THR A 57 -13.72 -18.11 -6.05
CA THR A 57 -14.49 -18.82 -7.08
C THR A 57 -13.62 -19.76 -7.90
N TYR A 58 -12.39 -19.34 -8.23
CA TYR A 58 -11.42 -20.19 -8.90
C TYR A 58 -11.08 -21.42 -8.05
N ALA A 59 -10.74 -21.22 -6.77
CA ALA A 59 -10.44 -22.33 -5.86
C ALA A 59 -11.63 -23.28 -5.72
N GLN A 60 -12.86 -22.79 -5.58
CA GLN A 60 -14.06 -23.63 -5.50
C GLN A 60 -14.29 -24.49 -6.75
N THR A 61 -13.90 -24.00 -7.93
CA THR A 61 -14.06 -24.70 -9.21
C THR A 61 -12.89 -25.62 -9.55
N HIS A 62 -11.79 -25.56 -8.79
CA HIS A 62 -10.54 -26.30 -9.02
C HIS A 62 -10.08 -27.07 -7.78
N GLU A 63 -11.01 -27.65 -7.02
CA GLU A 63 -10.71 -28.50 -5.84
C GLU A 63 -9.83 -27.80 -4.77
N GLY A 64 -9.99 -26.49 -4.61
CA GLY A 64 -9.21 -25.67 -3.68
C GLY A 64 -7.85 -25.22 -4.24
N GLN A 65 -7.51 -25.54 -5.49
CA GLN A 65 -6.25 -25.12 -6.11
C GLN A 65 -6.29 -23.64 -6.50
N GLY A 66 -5.19 -22.93 -6.23
CA GLY A 66 -4.97 -21.57 -6.73
C GLY A 66 -4.56 -21.55 -8.20
N PRO A 67 -4.77 -20.43 -8.92
CA PRO A 67 -4.48 -20.33 -10.35
C PRO A 67 -2.99 -20.34 -10.70
N TYR A 68 -2.13 -20.01 -9.74
CA TYR A 68 -0.68 -20.00 -9.91
C TYR A 68 -0.02 -20.55 -8.65
N LEU A 69 0.75 -21.63 -8.82
CA LEU A 69 1.32 -22.48 -7.78
C LEU A 69 0.27 -23.36 -7.09
N ARG A 70 0.15 -24.59 -7.61
CA ARG A 70 -0.40 -25.77 -6.91
C ARG A 70 -0.13 -25.64 -5.42
N GLY A 71 -1.15 -25.84 -4.58
CA GLY A 71 -1.21 -25.57 -3.13
C GLY A 71 -0.03 -26.00 -2.25
N ALA A 72 1.19 -25.59 -2.57
CA ALA A 72 2.44 -26.00 -1.93
C ALA A 72 2.51 -25.51 -0.48
N LEU A 73 1.70 -24.51 -0.16
CA LEU A 73 1.56 -23.97 1.19
C LEU A 73 0.25 -24.39 1.87
N ILE A 74 -0.62 -25.18 1.22
CA ILE A 74 -1.92 -25.56 1.79
C ILE A 74 -1.76 -26.43 3.03
N ASP A 75 -0.77 -27.33 3.01
CA ASP A 75 -0.40 -28.21 4.12
C ASP A 75 0.77 -27.65 4.94
N ALA A 76 1.29 -26.47 4.58
CA ALA A 76 2.41 -25.87 5.29
C ALA A 76 1.95 -25.31 6.64
N HIS A 77 2.82 -25.42 7.65
CA HIS A 77 2.56 -24.82 8.96
C HIS A 77 2.26 -23.32 8.81
N TRP A 78 1.33 -22.81 9.62
CA TRP A 78 0.83 -21.42 9.50
C TRP A 78 1.95 -20.38 9.53
N SER A 79 3.06 -20.66 10.23
CA SER A 79 4.22 -19.76 10.29
C SER A 79 4.95 -19.63 8.95
N LEU A 80 5.03 -20.71 8.16
CA LEU A 80 5.61 -20.67 6.81
C LEU A 80 4.71 -19.87 5.88
N ASN A 81 3.40 -20.06 5.97
CA ASN A 81 2.41 -19.24 5.26
C ASN A 81 2.57 -17.75 5.60
N PHE A 82 2.70 -17.43 6.89
CA PHE A 82 2.90 -16.06 7.36
C PHE A 82 4.19 -15.44 6.80
N ILE A 83 5.31 -16.15 6.88
CA ILE A 83 6.60 -15.69 6.34
C ILE A 83 6.52 -15.53 4.82
N ALA A 84 5.91 -16.47 4.12
CA ALA A 84 5.75 -16.41 2.66
C ALA A 84 4.93 -15.19 2.23
N ILE A 85 3.81 -14.91 2.91
CA ILE A 85 2.97 -13.73 2.63
C ILE A 85 3.75 -12.43 2.91
N LEU A 86 4.44 -12.35 4.06
CA LEU A 86 5.26 -11.18 4.39
C LEU A 86 6.36 -10.95 3.36
N PHE A 87 7.11 -12.00 3.04
CA PHE A 87 8.21 -11.92 2.09
C PHE A 87 7.72 -11.55 0.70
N PHE A 88 6.65 -12.20 0.23
CA PHE A 88 6.05 -11.89 -1.06
C PHE A 88 5.61 -10.42 -1.11
N GLY A 89 4.85 -9.94 -0.14
CA GLY A 89 4.40 -8.55 -0.10
C GLY A 89 5.54 -7.54 -0.07
N HIS A 90 6.61 -7.81 0.67
CA HIS A 90 7.78 -6.92 0.74
C HIS A 90 8.58 -6.91 -0.56
N VAL A 91 8.80 -8.07 -1.17
CA VAL A 91 9.54 -8.20 -2.42
C VAL A 91 8.76 -7.59 -3.58
N THR A 92 7.46 -7.88 -3.69
CA THR A 92 6.62 -7.29 -4.75
C THR A 92 6.54 -5.78 -4.59
N PHE A 93 6.32 -5.27 -3.37
CA PHE A 93 6.32 -3.84 -3.12
C PHE A 93 7.65 -3.20 -3.52
N TYR A 94 8.78 -3.76 -3.09
CA TYR A 94 10.11 -3.24 -3.42
C TYR A 94 10.36 -3.25 -4.93
N ALA A 95 10.06 -4.37 -5.60
CA ALA A 95 10.26 -4.51 -7.03
C ALA A 95 9.38 -3.54 -7.84
N SER A 96 8.09 -3.42 -7.50
CA SER A 96 7.18 -2.47 -8.11
C SER A 96 7.64 -1.03 -7.89
N HIS A 97 8.04 -0.69 -6.66
CA HIS A 97 8.53 0.65 -6.35
C HIS A 97 9.82 0.98 -7.12
N TYR A 98 10.75 0.03 -7.18
CA TYR A 98 11.97 0.16 -7.98
C TYR A 98 11.66 0.34 -9.47
N ALA A 99 10.72 -0.44 -10.02
CA ALA A 99 10.28 -0.31 -11.40
C ALA A 99 9.66 1.07 -11.67
N CYS A 100 8.87 1.62 -10.75
CA CYS A 100 8.34 2.98 -10.83
C CYS A 100 9.42 4.06 -10.91
N HIS A 101 10.59 3.83 -10.29
CA HIS A 101 11.74 4.73 -10.37
C HIS A 101 12.63 4.51 -11.59
N LYS A 102 12.53 3.35 -12.26
CA LYS A 102 13.40 3.00 -13.41
C LYS A 102 12.71 3.11 -14.76
N VAL A 103 11.41 2.82 -14.84
CA VAL A 103 10.66 2.81 -16.10
C VAL A 103 10.01 4.19 -16.32
N PRO A 104 10.35 4.93 -17.39
CA PRO A 104 9.87 6.30 -17.59
C PRO A 104 8.34 6.45 -17.64
N MET A 105 7.64 5.43 -18.15
CA MET A 105 6.17 5.39 -18.18
C MET A 105 5.58 5.30 -16.77
N LEU A 106 6.10 4.38 -15.94
CA LEU A 106 5.64 4.20 -14.56
C LEU A 106 5.96 5.42 -13.70
N TRP A 107 7.11 6.06 -13.95
CA TRP A 107 7.50 7.30 -13.28
C TRP A 107 6.48 8.44 -13.47
N GLN A 108 5.77 8.52 -14.60
CA GLN A 108 4.76 9.58 -14.80
C GLN A 108 3.63 9.52 -13.76
N PHE A 109 3.33 8.33 -13.26
CA PHE A 109 2.36 8.15 -12.17
C PHE A 109 3.05 8.35 -10.82
N HIS A 110 4.19 7.71 -10.61
CA HIS A 110 4.90 7.72 -9.32
C HIS A 110 5.47 9.08 -8.91
N ARG A 111 5.73 10.00 -9.86
CA ARG A 111 6.14 11.38 -9.53
C ARG A 111 5.10 12.14 -8.70
N VAL A 112 3.82 11.70 -8.69
CA VAL A 112 2.80 12.27 -7.79
C VAL A 112 3.17 11.99 -6.34
N HIS A 113 3.68 10.79 -6.05
CA HIS A 113 4.20 10.44 -4.73
C HIS A 113 5.38 11.34 -4.33
N HIS A 114 6.31 11.57 -5.24
CA HIS A 114 7.48 12.43 -5.02
C HIS A 114 7.20 13.95 -5.13
N SER A 115 5.93 14.35 -5.30
CA SER A 115 5.59 15.77 -5.50
C SER A 115 5.58 16.59 -4.20
N SER A 116 5.67 15.95 -3.03
CA SER A 116 5.66 16.68 -1.77
C SER A 116 6.98 17.38 -1.51
N VAL A 117 6.93 18.70 -1.35
CA VAL A 117 8.08 19.53 -0.95
C VAL A 117 8.29 19.58 0.56
N TYR A 118 7.35 19.01 1.33
CA TYR A 118 7.42 18.87 2.78
C TYR A 118 7.40 17.39 3.15
N LEU A 119 8.34 16.98 4.00
CA LEU A 119 8.46 15.61 4.47
C LEU A 119 7.87 15.51 5.88
N ASP A 120 6.68 14.93 5.94
CA ASP A 120 5.97 14.55 7.17
C ASP A 120 5.08 13.32 6.91
N SER A 121 4.43 12.82 7.95
CA SER A 121 3.60 11.63 7.85
C SER A 121 2.47 11.69 6.81
N PHE A 122 1.96 12.88 6.48
CA PHE A 122 0.88 13.04 5.51
C PHE A 122 1.39 12.99 4.07
N SER A 123 2.64 13.41 3.84
CA SER A 123 3.26 13.43 2.51
C SER A 123 3.39 12.03 1.87
N THR A 124 3.49 10.98 2.68
CA THR A 124 3.64 9.59 2.24
C THR A 124 2.46 9.09 1.41
N SER A 125 1.26 9.63 1.61
CA SER A 125 0.03 9.06 1.03
C SER A 125 -0.29 9.52 -0.38
N ARG A 126 0.51 10.44 -0.97
CA ARG A 126 0.31 10.86 -2.37
C ARG A 126 0.58 9.68 -3.28
N PHE A 127 -0.47 9.12 -3.87
CA PHE A 127 -0.34 8.04 -4.84
C PHE A 127 -1.35 8.24 -5.95
N HIS A 128 -0.91 8.02 -7.18
CA HIS A 128 -1.81 7.84 -8.30
C HIS A 128 -2.56 6.51 -8.17
N VAL A 129 -3.71 6.37 -8.85
CA VAL A 129 -4.49 5.13 -8.85
C VAL A 129 -3.66 3.94 -9.33
N ILE A 130 -2.82 4.17 -10.36
CA ILE A 130 -1.91 3.16 -10.91
C ILE A 130 -0.84 2.73 -9.89
N ASP A 131 -0.31 3.65 -9.09
CA ASP A 131 0.63 3.29 -8.01
C ASP A 131 -0.08 2.38 -6.99
N LYS A 132 -1.32 2.72 -6.63
CA LYS A 132 -2.11 1.92 -5.68
C LYS A 132 -2.45 0.53 -6.20
N THR A 133 -2.54 0.33 -7.52
CA THR A 133 -2.74 -1.00 -8.11
C THR A 133 -1.44 -1.79 -8.24
N LEU A 134 -0.31 -1.11 -8.46
CA LEU A 134 1.01 -1.76 -8.58
C LEU A 134 1.61 -2.14 -7.23
N PHE A 135 1.22 -1.44 -6.15
CA PHE A 135 1.66 -1.71 -4.79
C PHE A 135 0.63 -2.53 -3.97
N ALA A 136 -0.45 -3.00 -4.60
CA ALA A 136 -1.49 -3.83 -3.98
C ALA A 136 -1.07 -5.30 -3.87
#